data_AF-A0A7S1WF96-F1
#
_entry.id   AF-A0A7S1WF96-F1
#
_cell.length_a   1.000
_cell.length_b   1.000
_cell.length_c   1.000
_cell.angle_alpha   90.00
_cell.angle_beta   90.00
_cell.angle_gamma   90.00
#
_symmetry.space_group_name_H-M   'P 1'
#
loop_
_entity.id
_entity.type
_entity.pdbx_description
1 polymer ?
#
loop_
_entity_poly.entity_id
_entity_poly.type
_entity_poly.pdbx_seq_one_letter_code
_entity_poly.pdbx_strand_id
1 'polypeptide(L)'
;SKLLFRIRGAEGLLSKAKAAASDHEQRSTAKLIMQDATAQMQELEAELEKATAAAGPLVADGGKTFVVASMTKMIMEALSEHCRASGLSRDELYKQIGPGAAEGKATADDFAAFLERVPELCSRPDVAFSPEQRSAVFERADADGDGLLSP
;
A
#
# COMPACT_ATOMS: atom_id res chain seq x y z
N SER A 1 54.46 -30.71 52.88
CA SER A 1 54.63 -29.26 53.16
C SER A 1 53.26 -28.60 53.28
N LYS A 2 53.01 -27.75 54.29
CA LYS A 2 51.77 -26.95 54.44
C LYS A 2 51.41 -26.15 53.18
N LEU A 3 52.40 -25.78 52.37
CA LEU A 3 52.21 -25.06 51.12
C LEU A 3 51.40 -25.87 50.09
N LEU A 4 51.72 -27.16 49.90
CA LEU A 4 51.03 -28.02 48.93
C LEU A 4 49.54 -28.21 49.26
N PHE A 5 49.21 -28.30 50.56
CA PHE A 5 47.81 -28.41 50.99
C PHE A 5 47.03 -27.13 50.68
N ARG A 6 47.64 -25.96 50.89
CA ARG A 6 47.04 -24.66 50.55
C ARG A 6 46.86 -24.48 49.04
N ILE A 7 47.83 -24.92 48.24
CA ILE A 7 47.76 -24.90 46.78
C ILE A 7 46.57 -25.74 46.29
N ARG A 8 46.44 -26.99 46.75
CA ARG A 8 45.30 -27.86 46.39
C ARG A 8 43.95 -27.29 46.82
N GLY A 9 43.89 -26.68 48.00
CA GLY A 9 42.67 -25.98 48.45
C GLY A 9 42.30 -24.80 47.55
N ALA A 10 43.28 -24.00 47.14
CA ALA A 10 43.07 -22.89 46.21
C ALA A 10 42.67 -23.38 44.80
N GLU A 11 43.27 -24.46 44.30
CA GLU A 11 42.88 -25.10 43.04
C GLU A 11 41.42 -25.56 43.04
N GLY A 12 40.97 -26.19 44.15
CA GLY A 12 39.58 -26.62 44.30
C GLY A 12 38.59 -25.45 44.35
N LEU A 13 38.94 -24.35 45.05
CA LEU A 13 38.12 -23.14 45.06
C LEU A 13 38.09 -22.46 43.68
N LEU A 14 39.22 -22.41 42.99
CA LEU A 14 39.32 -21.86 41.62
C LEU A 14 38.44 -22.65 40.64
N SER A 15 38.46 -23.99 40.71
CA SER A 15 37.62 -24.83 39.86
C SER A 15 36.13 -24.59 40.09
N LYS A 16 35.69 -24.48 41.36
CA LYS A 16 34.30 -24.16 41.71
C LYS A 16 33.89 -22.76 41.23
N ALA A 17 34.77 -21.77 41.41
CA ALA A 17 34.52 -20.40 40.95
C ALA A 17 34.40 -20.34 39.42
N LYS A 18 35.24 -21.07 38.68
CA LYS A 18 35.15 -21.18 37.21
C LYS A 18 33.84 -21.81 36.76
N ALA A 19 33.39 -22.89 37.41
CA ALA A 19 32.13 -23.53 37.07
C ALA A 19 30.93 -22.60 37.31
N ALA A 20 30.91 -21.89 38.44
CA ALA A 20 29.86 -20.91 38.75
C ALA A 20 29.86 -19.72 37.79
N ALA A 21 31.04 -19.20 37.43
CA ALA A 21 31.18 -18.14 36.44
C ALA A 21 30.67 -18.60 35.06
N SER A 22 31.03 -19.81 34.63
CA SER A 22 30.58 -20.37 33.35
C SER A 22 29.07 -20.56 33.29
N ASP A 23 28.42 -21.06 34.36
CA ASP A 23 26.96 -21.19 34.42
C ASP A 23 26.28 -19.81 34.35
N HIS A 24 26.83 -18.81 35.05
CA HIS A 24 26.30 -17.45 34.99
C HIS A 24 26.46 -16.82 33.59
N GLU A 25 27.62 -17.00 32.96
CA GLU A 25 27.87 -16.54 31.59
C GLU A 25 26.89 -17.18 30.60
N GLN A 26 26.71 -18.50 30.65
CA GLN A 26 25.76 -19.22 29.78
C GLN A 26 24.32 -18.72 29.98
N ARG A 27 23.89 -18.52 31.23
CA ARG A 27 22.56 -17.98 31.53
C ARG A 27 22.39 -16.55 31.05
N SER A 28 23.43 -15.72 31.17
CA SER A 28 23.42 -14.35 30.67
C SER A 28 23.29 -14.33 29.15
N THR A 29 24.10 -15.13 28.45
CA THR A 29 24.03 -15.28 26.99
C THR A 29 22.66 -15.79 26.55
N ALA A 30 22.10 -16.80 27.21
CA ALA A 30 20.77 -17.32 26.90
C ALA A 30 19.69 -16.23 27.03
N LYS A 31 19.74 -15.40 28.09
CA LYS A 31 18.80 -14.28 28.26
C LYS A 31 18.92 -13.25 27.15
N LEU A 32 20.15 -12.89 26.77
CA LEU A 32 20.40 -11.95 25.67
C LEU A 32 19.84 -12.48 24.35
N ILE A 33 20.08 -13.76 24.04
CA ILE A 33 19.53 -14.41 22.83
C ILE A 33 18.01 -14.41 22.86
N MET A 34 17.38 -14.74 24.00
CA MET A 34 15.92 -14.73 24.11
C MET A 34 15.35 -13.32 23.94
N GLN A 35 16.00 -12.30 24.49
CA GLN A 35 15.59 -10.90 24.32
C GLN A 35 15.68 -10.47 22.85
N ASP A 36 16.79 -10.78 22.19
CA ASP A 36 17.00 -10.48 20.77
C ASP A 36 15.98 -11.20 19.88
N ALA A 37 15.76 -12.50 20.12
CA ALA A 37 14.73 -13.28 19.42
C ALA A 37 13.33 -12.70 19.62
N THR A 38 12.99 -12.25 20.83
CA THR A 38 11.70 -11.62 21.12
C THR A 38 11.56 -10.30 20.36
N ALA A 39 12.61 -9.48 20.34
CA ALA A 39 12.60 -8.20 19.61
C ALA A 39 12.44 -8.43 18.09
N GLN A 40 13.16 -9.39 17.51
CA GLN A 40 13.04 -9.74 16.09
C GLN A 40 11.64 -10.28 15.75
N MET A 41 11.03 -11.07 16.63
CA MET A 41 9.64 -11.53 16.43
C MET A 41 8.66 -10.36 16.41
N GLN A 42 8.79 -9.40 17.33
CA GLN A 42 7.93 -8.21 17.37
C GLN A 42 8.09 -7.35 16.13
N GLU A 43 9.32 -7.17 15.64
CA GLU A 43 9.57 -6.45 14.39
C GLU A 43 8.96 -7.18 13.18
N LEU A 44 9.11 -8.51 13.12
CA LEU A 44 8.52 -9.32 12.06
C LEU A 44 6.99 -9.25 12.06
N GLU A 45 6.36 -9.32 13.24
CA GLU A 45 4.91 -9.16 13.38
C GLU A 45 4.44 -7.79 12.88
N ALA A 46 5.16 -6.72 13.23
CA ALA A 46 4.85 -5.38 12.75
C ALA A 46 4.99 -5.24 11.22
N GLU A 47 6.03 -5.83 10.62
CA GLU A 47 6.20 -5.83 9.17
C GLU A 47 5.14 -6.69 8.47
N LEU A 48 4.74 -7.81 9.07
CA LEU A 48 3.65 -8.65 8.55
C LEU A 48 2.31 -7.90 8.56
N GLU A 49 2.00 -7.16 9.63
CA GLU A 49 0.80 -6.33 9.69
C GLU A 49 0.82 -5.24 8.61
N LYS A 50 1.95 -4.55 8.42
CA LYS A 50 2.11 -3.55 7.36
C LYS A 50 1.90 -4.16 5.97
N ALA A 51 2.54 -5.30 5.70
CA ALA A 51 2.40 -6.00 4.42
C ALA A 51 0.95 -6.45 4.19
N THR A 52 0.27 -6.95 5.23
CA THR A 52 -1.13 -7.38 5.18
C THR A 52 -2.06 -6.20 4.91
N ALA A 53 -1.84 -5.06 5.59
CA ALA A 53 -2.62 -3.85 5.36
C ALA A 53 -2.42 -3.30 3.93
N ALA A 54 -1.18 -3.28 3.44
CA ALA A 54 -0.86 -2.86 2.08
C ALA A 54 -1.46 -3.79 1.01
N ALA A 55 -1.52 -5.10 1.28
CA ALA A 55 -2.15 -6.09 0.41
C ALA A 55 -3.68 -6.13 0.53
N GLY A 56 -4.25 -5.53 1.58
CA GLY A 56 -5.69 -5.50 1.88
C GLY A 56 -6.56 -5.13 0.67
N PRO A 57 -6.29 -4.02 -0.05
CA PRO A 57 -7.07 -3.62 -1.23
C PRO A 57 -7.07 -4.64 -2.38
N LEU A 58 -6.05 -5.52 -2.45
CA LEU A 58 -5.99 -6.58 -3.45
C LEU A 58 -6.71 -7.85 -2.99
N VAL A 59 -6.61 -8.18 -1.70
CA VAL A 59 -7.13 -9.44 -1.14
C VAL A 59 -8.59 -9.31 -0.68
N ALA A 60 -8.92 -8.27 0.08
CA ALA A 60 -10.26 -8.07 0.65
C ALA A 60 -11.23 -7.48 -0.37
N ASP A 61 -10.81 -6.44 -1.11
CA ASP A 61 -11.66 -5.78 -2.11
C ASP A 61 -11.61 -6.48 -3.48
N GLY A 62 -10.90 -7.61 -3.58
CA GLY A 62 -10.71 -8.37 -4.82
C GLY A 62 -10.01 -7.57 -5.92
N GLY A 63 -9.22 -6.55 -5.55
CA GLY A 63 -8.53 -5.69 -6.49
C GLY A 63 -9.45 -4.70 -7.23
N LYS A 64 -10.70 -4.53 -6.81
CA LYS A 64 -11.64 -3.57 -7.45
C LYS A 64 -11.04 -2.17 -7.57
N THR A 65 -10.42 -1.66 -6.51
CA THR A 65 -9.76 -0.34 -6.51
C THR A 65 -8.65 -0.25 -7.56
N PHE A 66 -7.88 -1.33 -7.75
CA PHE A 66 -6.84 -1.39 -8.79
C PHE A 66 -7.44 -1.44 -10.20
N VAL A 67 -8.49 -2.25 -10.40
CA VAL A 67 -9.20 -2.35 -11.67
C VAL A 67 -9.78 -0.99 -12.07
N VAL A 68 -10.48 -0.31 -11.15
CA VAL A 68 -11.04 1.02 -11.39
C VAL A 68 -9.93 2.04 -11.65
N ALA A 69 -8.82 2.02 -10.89
CA ALA A 69 -7.68 2.90 -11.15
C ALA A 69 -7.08 2.68 -12.54
N SER A 70 -6.97 1.43 -12.98
CA SER A 70 -6.50 1.11 -14.32
C SER A 70 -7.48 1.57 -15.40
N MET A 71 -8.79 1.44 -15.18
CA MET A 71 -9.81 1.97 -16.10
C MET A 71 -9.72 3.49 -16.22
N THR A 72 -9.65 4.21 -15.10
CA THR A 72 -9.45 5.66 -15.07
C THR A 72 -8.21 6.06 -15.86
N LYS A 73 -7.09 5.36 -15.68
CA LYS A 73 -5.85 5.61 -16.41
C LYS A 73 -6.03 5.42 -17.91
N MET A 74 -6.66 4.34 -18.36
CA MET A 74 -6.91 4.08 -19.79
C MET A 74 -7.76 5.18 -20.43
N ILE A 75 -8.78 5.67 -19.72
CA ILE A 75 -9.62 6.80 -20.15
C ILE A 75 -8.78 8.07 -20.26
N MET A 76 -7.99 8.40 -19.23
CA MET A 76 -7.14 9.59 -19.24
C MET A 76 -6.10 9.56 -20.36
N GLU A 77 -5.50 8.39 -20.64
CA GLU A 77 -4.56 8.22 -21.75
C GLU A 77 -5.26 8.41 -23.10
N ALA A 78 -6.45 7.82 -23.28
CA ALA A 78 -7.25 7.99 -24.50
C ALA A 78 -7.62 9.47 -24.74
N LEU A 79 -8.09 10.15 -23.69
CA LEU A 79 -8.47 11.56 -23.75
C LEU A 79 -7.26 12.47 -23.97
N SER A 80 -6.13 12.20 -23.31
CA SER A 80 -4.89 12.95 -23.50
C SER A 80 -4.36 12.83 -24.92
N GLU A 81 -4.39 11.63 -25.50
CA GLU A 81 -3.96 11.42 -26.89
C GLU A 81 -4.92 12.09 -27.86
N HIS A 82 -6.24 12.03 -27.59
CA HIS A 82 -7.24 12.75 -28.37
C HIS A 82 -6.99 14.25 -28.33
N CYS A 83 -6.83 14.87 -27.16
CA CYS A 83 -6.51 16.30 -27.02
C CYS A 83 -5.24 16.69 -27.77
N ARG A 84 -4.21 15.84 -27.73
CA ARG A 84 -2.96 16.06 -28.46
C ARG A 84 -3.17 16.03 -29.99
N ALA A 85 -4.01 15.11 -30.47
CA ALA A 85 -4.30 14.96 -31.89
C ALA A 85 -5.26 16.03 -32.44
N SER A 86 -6.25 16.45 -31.65
CA SER A 86 -7.27 17.43 -32.04
C SER A 86 -6.92 18.88 -31.69
N GLY A 87 -5.87 19.11 -30.90
CA GLY A 87 -5.48 20.43 -30.43
C GLY A 87 -6.40 21.00 -29.36
N LEU A 88 -7.29 20.18 -28.77
CA LEU A 88 -8.20 20.58 -27.70
C LEU A 88 -7.44 20.83 -26.40
N SER A 89 -7.76 21.95 -25.74
CA SER A 89 -7.31 22.23 -24.38
C SER A 89 -8.08 21.38 -23.35
N ARG A 90 -7.51 21.23 -22.14
CA ARG A 90 -8.20 20.52 -21.04
C ARG A 90 -9.53 21.20 -20.70
N ASP A 91 -9.58 22.52 -20.67
CA ASP A 91 -10.80 23.27 -20.34
C ASP A 91 -11.92 23.02 -21.37
N GLU A 92 -11.57 22.88 -22.65
CA GLU A 92 -12.52 22.51 -23.70
C GLU A 92 -12.99 21.06 -23.58
N LEU A 93 -12.13 20.16 -23.09
CA LEU A 93 -12.51 18.78 -22.80
C LEU A 93 -13.48 18.71 -21.61
N TYR A 94 -13.20 19.44 -20.52
CA TYR A 94 -14.10 19.50 -19.36
C TYR A 94 -15.49 20.03 -19.74
N LYS A 95 -15.57 21.03 -20.62
CA LYS A 95 -16.85 21.55 -21.13
C LYS A 95 -17.69 20.52 -21.90
N GLN A 96 -17.07 19.46 -22.44
CA GLN A 96 -17.78 18.39 -23.14
C GLN A 96 -18.46 17.38 -22.20
N ILE A 97 -18.07 17.38 -20.92
CA ILE A 97 -18.65 16.50 -19.90
C ILE A 97 -20.10 16.91 -19.62
N GLY A 98 -20.36 18.20 -19.38
CA GLY A 98 -21.72 18.71 -19.14
C GLY A 98 -21.77 20.21 -18.87
N PRO A 99 -22.98 20.81 -18.81
CA PRO A 99 -23.19 22.26 -18.71
C PRO A 99 -22.69 22.89 -17.40
N GLY A 100 -22.32 22.09 -16.38
CA GLY A 100 -21.73 22.54 -15.12
C GLY A 100 -20.27 22.10 -14.89
N ALA A 101 -19.68 21.33 -15.81
CA ALA A 101 -18.39 20.68 -15.59
C ALA A 101 -17.21 21.65 -15.48
N ALA A 102 -17.24 22.76 -16.23
CA ALA A 102 -16.23 23.81 -16.13
C ALA A 102 -16.25 24.59 -14.80
N GLU A 103 -17.33 24.45 -14.02
CA GLU A 103 -17.49 25.06 -12.70
C GLU A 103 -17.36 24.05 -11.55
N GLY A 104 -16.90 22.82 -11.84
CA GLY A 104 -16.82 21.74 -10.85
C GLY A 104 -18.18 21.16 -10.43
N LYS A 105 -19.24 21.36 -11.23
CA LYS A 105 -20.61 20.87 -10.94
C LYS A 105 -21.03 19.75 -11.91
N ALA A 106 -20.10 18.97 -12.42
CA ALA A 106 -20.44 17.82 -13.26
C ALA A 106 -21.06 16.73 -12.40
N THR A 107 -22.28 16.31 -12.73
CA THR A 107 -22.95 15.22 -12.01
C THR A 107 -22.45 13.85 -12.47
N ALA A 108 -22.77 12.80 -11.69
CA ALA A 108 -22.51 11.41 -12.06
C ALA A 108 -23.11 11.05 -13.44
N ASP A 109 -24.31 11.55 -13.73
CA ASP A 109 -25.01 11.29 -15.00
C ASP A 109 -24.33 11.99 -16.18
N ASP A 110 -23.90 13.24 -16.00
CA ASP A 110 -23.15 13.99 -17.02
C ASP A 110 -21.84 13.27 -17.37
N PHE A 111 -21.13 12.80 -16.33
CA PHE A 111 -19.88 12.08 -16.51
C PHE A 111 -20.08 10.69 -17.14
N ALA A 112 -21.10 9.94 -16.72
CA ALA A 112 -21.42 8.63 -17.31
C ALA A 112 -21.81 8.76 -18.79
N ALA A 113 -22.57 9.79 -19.16
CA ALA A 113 -22.94 10.11 -20.53
C ALA A 113 -21.75 10.60 -21.37
N PHE A 114 -20.78 11.28 -20.74
CA PHE A 114 -19.51 11.61 -21.39
C PHE A 114 -18.69 10.35 -21.66
N LEU A 115 -18.50 9.48 -20.66
CA LEU A 115 -17.75 8.22 -20.79
C LEU A 115 -18.34 7.28 -21.85
N GLU A 116 -19.64 7.33 -22.12
CA GLU A 116 -20.27 6.57 -23.20
C GLU A 116 -19.78 7.00 -24.59
N ARG A 117 -19.47 8.29 -24.75
CA ARG A 117 -19.03 8.90 -26.00
C ARG A 117 -17.52 8.84 -26.20
N VAL A 118 -16.75 8.62 -25.13
CA VAL A 118 -15.27 8.55 -25.16
C VAL A 118 -14.72 7.51 -26.14
N PRO A 119 -15.24 6.27 -26.23
CA PRO A 119 -14.74 5.27 -27.17
C PRO A 119 -14.80 5.74 -28.63
N GLU A 120 -15.88 6.43 -29.00
CA GLU A 120 -16.06 6.98 -30.35
C GLU A 120 -15.18 8.22 -30.56
N LEU A 121 -15.17 9.15 -29.59
CA LEU A 121 -14.39 10.39 -29.63
C LEU A 121 -12.89 10.11 -29.79
N CYS A 122 -12.37 9.14 -29.03
CA CYS A 122 -10.97 8.76 -29.06
C CYS A 122 -10.64 7.66 -30.09
N SER A 123 -11.64 7.15 -30.83
CA SER A 123 -11.50 5.99 -31.73
C SER A 123 -10.85 4.78 -31.05
N ARG A 124 -11.21 4.56 -29.77
CA ARG A 124 -10.65 3.52 -28.88
C ARG A 124 -11.77 2.64 -28.32
N PRO A 125 -12.11 1.51 -28.97
CA PRO A 125 -13.18 0.63 -28.49
C PRO A 125 -12.83 -0.09 -27.18
N ASP A 126 -11.56 -0.13 -26.80
CA ASP A 126 -11.06 -0.77 -25.59
C ASP A 126 -11.37 0.00 -24.30
N VAL A 127 -11.85 1.25 -24.41
CA VAL A 127 -12.38 2.04 -23.28
C VAL A 127 -13.92 2.05 -23.20
N ALA A 128 -14.58 1.17 -23.96
CA ALA A 128 -16.04 0.99 -23.89
C ALA A 128 -16.43 0.17 -22.64
N PHE A 129 -16.57 0.87 -21.51
CA PHE A 129 -16.90 0.26 -20.22
C PHE A 129 -18.40 0.15 -19.97
N SER A 130 -18.81 -0.86 -19.19
CA SER A 130 -20.20 -1.06 -18.78
C SER A 130 -20.70 0.11 -17.90
N PRO A 131 -22.02 0.31 -17.75
CA PRO A 131 -22.57 1.33 -16.86
C PRO A 131 -22.04 1.24 -15.42
N GLU A 132 -21.91 0.02 -14.90
CA GLU A 132 -21.41 -0.24 -13.54
C GLU A 132 -19.93 0.15 -13.40
N GLN A 133 -19.12 -0.12 -14.44
CA GLN A 133 -17.71 0.28 -14.47
C GLN A 133 -17.56 1.80 -14.57
N ARG A 134 -18.41 2.47 -15.36
CA ARG A 134 -18.43 3.94 -15.47
C ARG A 134 -18.81 4.59 -14.14
N SER A 135 -19.79 4.05 -13.42
CA SER A 135 -20.16 4.50 -12.07
C SER A 135 -19.00 4.34 -11.10
N ALA A 136 -18.30 3.20 -11.10
CA ALA A 136 -17.15 2.98 -10.23
C ALA A 136 -15.98 3.93 -10.55
N VAL A 137 -15.78 4.28 -11.83
CA VAL A 137 -14.79 5.28 -12.23
C VAL A 137 -15.19 6.69 -11.75
N PHE A 138 -16.49 7.03 -11.77
CA PHE A 138 -16.99 8.28 -11.21
C PHE A 138 -16.80 8.35 -9.69
N GLU A 139 -17.18 7.32 -8.94
CA GLU A 139 -16.96 7.24 -7.49
C GLU A 139 -15.49 7.38 -7.10
N ARG A 140 -14.57 6.95 -7.97
CA ARG A 140 -13.13 7.17 -7.77
C ARG A 140 -12.68 8.60 -8.09
N ALA A 141 -13.37 9.27 -9.01
CA ALA A 141 -13.09 10.65 -9.40
C ALA A 141 -13.70 11.67 -8.42
N ASP A 142 -14.85 11.35 -7.83
CA ASP A 142 -15.52 12.05 -6.73
C ASP A 142 -14.83 11.69 -5.40
N ALA A 143 -13.63 12.22 -5.20
CA ALA A 143 -12.81 11.89 -4.03
C ALA A 143 -13.36 12.50 -2.73
N ASP A 144 -14.16 13.56 -2.81
CA ASP A 144 -14.82 14.24 -1.70
C ASP A 144 -16.23 13.71 -1.39
N GLY A 145 -16.80 12.88 -2.26
CA GLY A 145 -18.09 12.22 -2.06
C GLY A 145 -19.26 13.18 -2.07
N ASP A 146 -19.12 14.31 -2.74
CA ASP A 146 -20.14 15.36 -2.83
C ASP A 146 -21.11 15.12 -4.02
N GLY A 147 -20.87 14.06 -4.80
CA GLY A 147 -21.65 13.71 -5.98
C GLY A 147 -21.30 14.54 -7.20
N LEU A 148 -20.22 15.32 -7.13
CA LEU A 148 -19.68 16.13 -8.22
C LEU A 148 -18.29 15.64 -8.59
N LEU A 149 -17.88 15.94 -9.82
CA LEU A 149 -16.53 15.62 -10.26
C LEU A 149 -15.54 16.58 -9.60
N SER A 150 -14.70 16.07 -8.69
CA SER A 150 -13.65 16.86 -8.06
C SER A 150 -12.66 17.36 -9.15
N PRO A 151 -12.28 18.65 -9.14
CA PRO A 151 -11.38 19.24 -10.15
C PRO A 151 -9.93 18.75 -10.08
#